data_AF-A0A2Y9ATR1-F1
#
_entry.id   AF-A0A2Y9ATR1-F1
#
_cell.length_a   1.000
_cell.length_b   1.000
_cell.length_c   1.000
_cell.angle_alpha   90.00
_cell.angle_beta   90.00
_cell.angle_gamma   90.00
#
_symmetry.space_group_name_H-M   'P 1'
#
loop_
_entity.id
_entity.type
_entity.pdbx_description
1 polymer ?
#
loop_
_entity_poly.entity_id
_entity_poly.type
_entity_poly.pdbx_seq_one_letter_code
_entity_poly.pdbx_strand_id
1 'polypeptide(L)' 'MRGPAAPSGTPEATQALLTTTAGGVAPIFIGAWGAVDMIRDPFSDAQSGGLRITALATMDVTVARPAQLELLTGLELAAA' A
#
# COMPACT_ATOMS: atom_id res chain seq x y z
N MET A 1 11.56 33.47 -1.37
CA MET A 1 10.77 32.49 -2.14
C MET A 1 9.40 32.42 -1.48
N ARG A 2 8.31 32.79 -2.17
CA ARG A 2 6.95 32.71 -1.61
C ARG A 2 6.46 31.28 -1.85
N GLY A 3 6.07 30.57 -0.80
CA GLY A 3 5.56 29.20 -0.92
C GLY A 3 4.25 29.15 -1.73
N PRO A 4 3.83 27.94 -2.16
CA PRO A 4 2.52 27.75 -2.80
C PRO A 4 1.38 28.26 -1.91
N ALA A 5 0.24 28.59 -2.52
CA ALA A 5 -0.97 28.94 -1.79
C ALA A 5 -1.41 27.76 -0.89
N ALA A 6 -2.11 28.06 0.19
CA ALA A 6 -2.70 27.01 1.03
C ALA A 6 -3.68 26.18 0.19
N PRO A 7 -3.67 24.84 0.31
CA PRO A 7 -4.62 23.97 -0.37
C PRO A 7 -6.06 24.37 -0.06
N SER A 8 -6.90 24.40 -1.09
CA SER A 8 -8.34 24.65 -0.95
C SER A 8 -9.12 23.65 -1.80
N GLY A 9 -9.78 22.68 -1.18
CA GLY A 9 -10.49 21.63 -1.89
C GLY A 9 -11.09 20.59 -0.96
N THR A 10 -11.60 19.49 -1.52
CA THR A 10 -12.10 18.36 -0.74
C THR A 10 -11.44 17.08 -1.24
N PRO A 11 -10.61 16.40 -0.43
CA PRO A 11 -10.11 16.81 0.90
C PRO A 11 -9.27 18.11 0.85
N GLU A 12 -9.25 18.87 1.96
CA GLU A 12 -8.54 20.15 2.07
C GLU A 12 -7.05 20.02 1.76
N ALA A 13 -6.39 19.03 2.36
CA ALA A 13 -5.00 18.70 2.08
C ALA A 13 -4.81 17.19 1.99
N THR A 14 -3.90 16.78 1.11
CA THR A 14 -3.50 15.38 0.94
C THR A 14 -2.00 15.20 1.14
N GLN A 15 -1.62 13.95 1.35
CA GLN A 15 -0.23 13.52 1.44
C GLN A 15 0.04 12.48 0.36
N ALA A 16 1.27 12.46 -0.15
CA ALA A 16 1.74 11.45 -1.09
C ALA A 16 3.17 11.04 -0.76
N LEU A 17 3.51 9.77 -1.02
CA LEU A 17 4.89 9.31 -0.95
C LEU A 17 5.51 9.43 -2.34
N LEU A 18 6.42 10.39 -2.51
CA LEU A 18 7.24 10.48 -3.71
C LEU A 18 8.31 9.39 -3.66
N THR A 19 8.47 8.66 -4.76
CA THR A 19 9.50 7.62 -4.90
C THR A 19 10.35 7.91 -6.13
N THR A 20 11.64 7.59 -6.07
CA THR A 20 12.51 7.67 -7.24
C THR A 20 13.34 6.40 -7.42
N THR A 21 13.51 5.98 -8.67
CA THR A 21 14.39 4.87 -9.05
C THR A 21 15.73 5.45 -9.47
N ALA A 22 16.67 5.58 -8.53
CA ALA A 22 18.04 5.97 -8.87
C ALA A 22 18.87 4.75 -9.26
N GLY A 23 19.60 4.84 -10.37
CA GLY A 23 20.46 3.75 -10.86
C GLY A 23 19.70 2.49 -11.28
N GLY A 24 18.42 2.61 -11.64
CA GLY A 24 17.61 1.48 -12.10
C GLY A 24 17.15 0.52 -11.01
N VAL A 25 17.33 0.85 -9.72
CA VAL A 25 16.92 -0.03 -8.63
C VAL A 25 15.86 0.62 -7.74
N ALA A 26 14.78 -0.10 -7.48
CA ALA A 26 13.64 0.36 -6.69
C ALA A 26 14.02 0.62 -5.21
N PRO A 27 13.34 1.56 -4.54
CA PRO A 27 13.61 1.89 -3.13
C PRO A 27 13.01 0.89 -2.13
N ILE A 28 11.99 0.14 -2.55
CA ILE A 28 11.22 -0.80 -1.75
C ILE A 28 11.27 -2.18 -2.43
N PHE A 29 11.48 -3.22 -1.64
CA PHE A 29 11.41 -4.61 -2.09
C PHE A 29 10.29 -5.34 -1.37
N ILE A 30 9.62 -6.23 -2.11
CA ILE A 30 8.59 -7.11 -1.58
C ILE A 30 9.08 -8.55 -1.69
N GLY A 31 9.22 -9.22 -0.56
CA GLY A 31 9.47 -10.65 -0.47
C GLY A 31 8.15 -11.40 -0.47
N ALA A 32 7.80 -12.02 -1.59
CA ALA A 32 6.66 -12.93 -1.69
C ALA A 32 7.17 -14.37 -1.66
N TRP A 33 6.67 -15.18 -0.73
CA TRP A 33 7.15 -16.56 -0.53
C TRP A 33 6.53 -17.59 -1.49
N GLY A 34 5.85 -17.12 -2.54
CA GLY A 34 5.34 -17.92 -3.66
C GLY A 34 4.14 -18.83 -3.35
N ALA A 35 3.92 -19.18 -2.08
CA ALA A 35 2.80 -20.00 -1.64
C ALA A 35 1.65 -19.15 -1.06
N VAL A 36 0.43 -19.64 -1.22
CA VAL A 36 -0.77 -19.18 -0.52
C VAL A 36 -1.17 -20.28 0.44
N ASP A 37 -1.19 -19.98 1.74
CA ASP A 37 -1.66 -20.92 2.75
C ASP A 37 -3.19 -20.98 2.69
N MET A 38 -3.72 -22.20 2.55
CA MET A 38 -5.17 -22.41 2.49
C MET A 38 -5.66 -23.13 3.74
N ILE A 39 -6.63 -22.51 4.42
CA ILE A 39 -7.34 -23.13 5.53
C ILE A 39 -8.71 -23.59 5.01
N ARG A 40 -8.99 -24.88 5.20
CA ARG A 40 -10.30 -25.49 4.95
C ARG A 40 -11.03 -25.61 6.28
N ASP A 41 -12.12 -24.87 6.43
CA ASP A 41 -12.95 -24.87 7.63
C ASP A 41 -14.31 -25.51 7.32
N PRO A 42 -14.47 -26.80 7.64
CA PRO A 42 -15.74 -27.51 7.43
C PRO A 42 -16.75 -27.27 8.56
N PHE A 43 -16.41 -26.51 9.60
CA PHE A 43 -17.22 -26.41 10.81
C PHE A 43 -18.03 -25.11 10.87
N SER A 44 -17.45 -23.96 10.53
CA SER A 44 -18.10 -22.67 10.72
C SER A 44 -19.42 -22.51 9.96
N ASP A 45 -19.52 -23.10 8.76
CA ASP A 45 -20.72 -23.04 7.91
C ASP A 45 -21.40 -24.42 7.76
N ALA A 46 -21.11 -25.36 8.67
CA ALA A 46 -21.58 -26.74 8.56
C ALA A 46 -23.12 -26.86 8.55
N GLN A 47 -23.82 -26.02 9.34
CA GLN A 47 -25.29 -26.08 9.46
C GLN A 47 -26.02 -25.69 8.16
N SER A 48 -25.39 -24.89 7.30
CA SER A 48 -25.91 -24.54 5.98
C SER A 48 -25.36 -25.45 4.87
N GLY A 49 -24.53 -26.44 5.21
CA GLY A 49 -23.83 -27.30 4.26
C GLY A 49 -22.65 -26.62 3.54
N GLY A 50 -22.19 -25.46 4.03
CA GLY A 50 -21.10 -24.71 3.43
C GLY A 50 -19.71 -25.18 3.88
N LEU A 51 -18.74 -25.15 2.95
CA LEU A 51 -17.30 -25.24 3.26
C LEU A 51 -16.69 -23.86 3.14
N ARG A 52 -16.08 -23.37 4.22
CA ARG A 52 -15.36 -22.09 4.20
C ARG A 52 -13.91 -22.32 3.83
N ILE A 53 -13.42 -21.54 2.87
CA ILE A 53 -12.04 -21.56 2.40
C ILE A 53 -11.42 -20.20 2.66
N THR A 54 -10.33 -20.16 3.41
CA THR A 54 -9.55 -18.94 3.65
C THR A 54 -8.20 -19.07 2.96
N ALA A 55 -7.84 -18.07 2.17
CA ALA A 55 -6.53 -17.95 1.52
C ALA A 55 -5.71 -16.89 2.25
N LEU A 56 -4.48 -17.23 2.65
CA LEU A 56 -3.55 -16.33 3.32
C LEU A 56 -2.29 -16.21 2.47
N ALA A 57 -1.88 -14.98 2.20
CA ALA A 57 -0.61 -14.68 1.56
C ALA A 57 0.23 -13.84 2.52
N THR A 58 1.43 -14.33 2.83
CA THR A 58 2.40 -13.61 3.66
C THR A 58 3.43 -12.97 2.77
N MET A 59 3.66 -11.66 2.95
CA MET A 59 4.64 -10.90 2.20
C MET A 59 5.39 -9.97 3.14
N ASP A 60 6.71 -9.87 2.95
CA ASP A 60 7.57 -8.95 3.68
C ASP A 60 7.86 -7.71 2.83
N VAL A 61 7.86 -6.53 3.44
CA VAL A 61 8.20 -5.27 2.76
C VAL A 61 9.43 -4.67 3.42
N THR A 62 10.47 -4.39 2.62
CA THR A 62 11.69 -3.73 3.09
C THR A 62 11.90 -2.40 2.36
N VAL A 63 12.09 -1.32 3.13
CA VAL A 63 12.57 -0.03 2.61
C VAL A 63 14.09 -0.04 2.61
N ALA A 64 14.68 -0.41 1.48
CA ALA A 64 16.13 -0.60 1.38
C ALA A 64 16.90 0.71 1.10
N ARG A 65 16.24 1.72 0.51
CA ARG A 65 16.86 3.01 0.17
C ARG A 65 15.97 4.19 0.56
N PRO A 66 15.90 4.55 1.85
CA PRO A 66 15.01 5.62 2.31
C PRO A 66 15.34 6.99 1.71
N ALA A 67 16.59 7.26 1.31
CA ALA A 67 16.97 8.51 0.63
C ALA A 67 16.31 8.72 -0.74
N GLN A 68 15.67 7.69 -1.29
CA GLN A 68 14.88 7.76 -2.53
C GLN A 68 13.39 8.04 -2.27
N LEU A 69 13.01 8.32 -1.02
CA LEU A 69 11.63 8.55 -0.59
C LEU A 69 11.49 9.96 0.00
N GLU A 70 10.35 10.60 -0.25
CA GLU A 70 9.97 11.84 0.42
C GLU A 70 8.45 11.89 0.66
N LEU A 71 8.05 12.29 1.86
CA LEU A 71 6.63 12.52 2.17
C LEU A 71 6.24 13.94 1.73
N LEU A 72 5.49 14.02 0.64
CA LEU A 72 4.89 15.26 0.19
C LEU A 72 3.64 15.55 1.03
N THR A 73 3.54 16.77 1.53
CA THR A 73 2.43 17.22 2.39
C THR A 73 1.82 18.50 1.85
N GLY A 74 0.56 18.77 2.20
CA GLY A 74 -0.13 19.98 1.74
C GLY A 74 -0.45 19.96 0.25
N LEU A 75 -0.78 18.79 -0.30
CA LEU A 75 -1.14 18.65 -1.70
C LEU A 75 -2.65 18.90 -1.92
N GLU A 76 -2.98 19.72 -2.92
CA GLU A 76 -4.36 19.91 -3.43
C GLU A 76 -4.61 18.98 -4.62
N LEU A 77 -5.78 18.37 -4.70
CA LEU A 77 -6.19 17.53 -5.83
C LEU A 77 -6.87 18.38 -6.90
N ALA A 78 -6.53 18.15 -8.17
CA ALA A 78 -7.27 18.75 -9.29
C ALA A 78 -8.72 18.23 -9.30
N ALA A 79 -9.67 19.09 -9.69
CA ALA A 79 -11.04 18.66 -9.95
C ALA A 79 -11.08 17.67 -11.13
N ALA A 80 -11.92 16.64 -11.01
CA ALA A 80 -12.07 15.57 -12.00
C ALA A 80 -12.74 16.03 -13.30
#